data_AF-A0A7S2PWZ2-F1
#
_entry.id   AF-A0A7S2PWZ2-F1
#
_cell.length_a   1.000
_cell.length_b   1.000
_cell.length_c   1.000
_cell.angle_alpha   90.00
_cell.angle_beta   90.00
_cell.angle_gamma   90.00
#
_symmetry.space_group_name_H-M   'P 1'
#
loop_
_entity.id
_entity.type
_entity.pdbx_description
1 polymer ?
#
loop_
_entity_poly.entity_id
_entity_poly.type
_entity_poly.pdbx_seq_one_letter_code
_entity_poly.pdbx_strand_id
1 'polypeptide(L)'
;TTAYHWSLTQFTPASMEVVPRNELERGFAVLTVLFAMITFSSFVSSLTIKMTELRQLNNDALERSSVLRRYLRENQVDATLTGRIWGWVEQQPNRFKRRTHATDVKMIRSLPRKLQLELEDT
;
A
#
# COMPACT_ATOMS: atom_id res chain seq x y z
N THR A 1 2.09 -24.09 27.68
CA THR A 1 3.10 -23.07 27.27
C THR A 1 4.17 -23.65 26.37
N THR A 2 4.70 -24.84 26.65
CA THR A 2 5.75 -25.51 25.85
C THR A 2 5.40 -25.70 24.37
N ALA A 3 4.16 -26.08 24.05
CA ALA A 3 3.70 -26.24 22.66
C ALA A 3 3.65 -24.91 21.87
N TYR A 4 3.28 -23.81 22.54
CA TYR A 4 3.27 -22.48 21.94
C TYR A 4 4.70 -21.96 21.70
N HIS A 5 5.60 -22.20 22.65
CA HIS A 5 7.02 -21.87 22.47
C HIS A 5 7.63 -22.67 21.32
N TRP A 6 7.32 -23.96 21.23
CA TRP A 6 7.77 -24.82 20.12
C TRP A 6 7.31 -24.30 18.76
N SER A 7 6.02 -23.95 18.60
CA SER A 7 5.52 -23.45 17.32
C SER A 7 6.12 -22.10 16.94
N LEU A 8 6.35 -21.22 17.92
CA LEU A 8 6.98 -19.92 17.68
C LEU A 8 8.44 -20.05 17.21
N THR A 9 9.18 -21.02 17.76
CA THR A 9 10.57 -21.31 17.34
C THR A 9 10.69 -21.82 15.88
N GLN A 10 9.57 -22.20 15.24
CA GLN A 10 9.59 -22.60 13.83
C GLN A 10 9.61 -21.40 12.86
N PHE A 11 9.18 -20.20 13.32
CA PHE A 11 9.24 -18.97 12.51
C PHE A 11 10.65 -18.39 12.45
N THR A 12 11.40 -18.52 13.55
CA THR A 12 12.79 -18.09 13.68
C THR A 12 13.54 -19.22 14.38
N PRO A 13 14.46 -19.94 13.71
CA PRO A 13 15.14 -21.09 14.30
C PRO A 13 15.74 -20.72 15.65
N ALA A 14 15.15 -21.26 16.71
CA ALA A 14 15.53 -20.99 18.09
C ALA A 14 15.65 -22.33 18.84
N SER A 15 16.56 -22.40 19.81
CA SER A 15 16.82 -23.65 20.52
C SER A 15 15.58 -24.10 21.29
N MET A 16 15.19 -25.36 21.09
CA MET A 16 14.03 -25.96 21.71
C MET A 16 14.33 -27.40 22.10
N GLU A 17 13.98 -27.79 23.33
CA GLU A 17 14.27 -29.12 23.89
C GLU A 17 13.37 -30.22 23.31
N VAL A 18 12.30 -29.84 22.60
CA VAL A 18 11.34 -30.77 21.98
C VAL A 18 11.81 -31.12 20.58
N VAL A 19 12.35 -32.33 20.44
CA VAL A 19 12.90 -32.90 19.20
C VAL A 19 12.05 -34.11 18.78
N PRO A 20 11.70 -34.27 17.49
CA PRO A 20 10.93 -35.43 17.05
C PRO A 20 11.71 -36.73 17.29
N ARG A 21 11.02 -37.74 17.83
CA ARG A 21 11.57 -39.08 18.12
C ARG A 21 11.09 -40.13 17.13
N ASN A 22 9.96 -39.89 16.46
CA ASN A 22 9.33 -40.81 15.51
C ASN A 22 9.27 -40.22 14.10
N GLU A 23 9.19 -41.08 13.08
CA GLU A 23 9.12 -40.63 11.67
C GLU A 23 7.87 -39.77 11.38
N LEU A 24 6.74 -40.06 12.03
CA LEU A 24 5.53 -39.22 11.93
C LEU A 24 5.74 -37.82 12.54
N GLU A 25 6.43 -37.75 13.68
CA GLU A 25 6.74 -36.47 14.34
C GLU A 25 7.71 -35.64 13.50
N ARG A 26 8.67 -36.29 12.83
CA ARG A 26 9.58 -35.64 11.88
C ARG A 26 8.82 -35.05 10.69
N GLY A 27 7.89 -35.82 10.11
CA GLY A 27 7.02 -35.34 9.03
C GLY A 27 6.20 -34.12 9.44
N PHE A 28 5.57 -34.16 10.62
CA PHE A 28 4.83 -33.02 11.17
C PHE A 28 5.72 -31.79 11.40
N ALA A 29 6.91 -31.97 11.97
CA ALA A 29 7.86 -30.87 12.20
C ALA A 29 8.27 -30.21 10.87
N VAL A 30 8.62 -31.00 9.84
CA VAL A 30 8.98 -30.48 8.51
C VAL A 30 7.82 -29.69 7.90
N LEU A 31 6.60 -30.22 7.94
CA LEU A 31 5.42 -29.51 7.46
C LEU A 31 5.22 -28.19 8.20
N THR A 32 5.37 -28.19 9.52
CA THR A 32 5.22 -26.98 10.34
C THR A 32 6.25 -25.91 9.95
N VAL A 33 7.51 -26.28 9.72
CA VAL A 33 8.55 -25.36 9.24
C VAL A 33 8.19 -24.79 7.86
N LEU A 34 7.71 -25.62 6.94
CA LEU A 34 7.30 -25.15 5.60
C LEU A 34 6.15 -24.13 5.69
N PHE A 35 5.13 -24.40 6.52
CA PHE A 35 4.05 -23.44 6.76
C PHE A 35 4.55 -22.15 7.43
N ALA A 36 5.46 -22.26 8.42
CA ALA A 36 6.06 -21.11 9.08
C ALA A 36 6.85 -20.24 8.09
N MET A 37 7.61 -20.85 7.17
CA MET A 37 8.33 -20.13 6.12
C MET A 37 7.38 -19.40 5.17
N ILE A 38 6.34 -20.07 4.66
CA ILE A 38 5.38 -19.46 3.72
C ILE A 38 4.65 -18.29 4.38
N THR A 39 4.17 -18.48 5.61
CA THR A 39 3.45 -17.44 6.36
C THR A 39 4.37 -16.27 6.71
N PHE A 40 5.60 -16.53 7.13
CA PHE A 40 6.61 -15.50 7.39
C PHE A 40 6.96 -14.70 6.13
N SER A 41 7.24 -15.37 5.01
CA SER A 41 7.51 -14.69 3.73
C SER A 41 6.32 -13.82 3.29
N SER A 42 5.10 -14.33 3.41
CA SER A 42 3.88 -13.60 3.08
C SER A 42 3.68 -12.37 4.00
N PHE A 43 3.98 -12.52 5.28
CA PHE A 43 3.94 -11.45 6.26
C PHE A 43 4.95 -10.34 5.92
N VAL A 44 6.21 -10.69 5.67
CA VAL A 44 7.27 -9.74 5.29
C VAL A 44 6.93 -9.05 3.97
N SER A 45 6.43 -9.78 2.98
CA SER A 45 5.99 -9.19 1.71
C SER A 45 4.87 -8.18 1.92
N SER A 46 3.85 -8.54 2.70
CA SER A 46 2.72 -7.64 3.00
C SER A 46 3.17 -6.38 3.72
N LEU A 47 4.11 -6.52 4.67
CA LEU A 47 4.70 -5.37 5.36
C LEU A 47 5.49 -4.48 4.39
N THR A 48 6.28 -5.09 3.51
CA THR A 48 7.07 -4.37 2.50
C THR A 48 6.17 -3.60 1.54
N ILE A 49 5.09 -4.21 1.05
CA ILE A 49 4.12 -3.56 0.17
C ILE A 49 3.50 -2.34 0.86
N LYS A 50 3.05 -2.50 2.11
CA LYS A 50 2.49 -1.38 2.91
C LYS A 50 3.51 -0.27 3.15
N MET A 51 4.78 -0.61 3.41
CA MET A 51 5.85 0.39 3.54
C MET A 51 6.09 1.12 2.21
N THR A 52 6.08 0.41 1.08
CA THR A 52 6.23 1.02 -0.24
C THR A 52 5.05 1.94 -0.56
N GLU A 53 3.82 1.53 -0.24
CA GLU A 53 2.61 2.36 -0.40
C GLU A 53 2.71 3.63 0.44
N LEU A 54 3.11 3.53 1.71
CA LEU A 54 3.34 4.70 2.57
C LEU A 54 4.43 5.63 2.00
N ARG A 55 5.52 5.06 1.47
CA ARG A 55 6.58 5.85 0.80
C ARG A 55 6.07 6.54 -0.46
N GLN A 56 5.26 5.85 -1.26
CA GLN A 56 4.63 6.44 -2.45
C GLN A 56 3.72 7.60 -2.08
N LEU A 57 2.86 7.45 -1.06
CA LEU A 57 2.00 8.53 -0.59
C LEU A 57 2.79 9.77 -0.16
N ASN A 58 3.93 9.58 0.52
CA ASN A 58 4.80 10.68 0.91
C ASN A 58 5.53 11.31 -0.29
N ASN A 59 6.00 10.49 -1.23
CA ASN A 59 6.72 10.94 -2.42
C ASN A 59 5.80 11.66 -3.42
N ASP A 60 4.55 11.24 -3.57
CA ASP A 60 3.56 11.84 -4.45
C ASP A 60 3.38 13.34 -4.18
N ALA A 61 3.32 13.74 -2.91
CA ALA A 61 3.16 15.14 -2.52
C ALA A 61 4.40 15.97 -2.89
N LEU A 62 5.59 15.41 -2.66
CA LEU A 62 6.87 16.03 -3.00
C LEU A 62 7.06 16.12 -4.51
N GLU A 63 6.69 15.08 -5.25
CA GLU A 63 6.81 15.02 -6.70
C GLU A 63 5.89 16.05 -7.36
N ARG A 64 4.61 16.10 -6.97
CA ARG A 64 3.65 17.11 -7.48
C ARG A 64 4.14 18.54 -7.25
N SER A 65 4.67 18.79 -6.06
CA SER A 65 5.28 20.07 -5.69
C SER A 65 6.50 20.41 -6.56
N SER A 66 7.36 19.42 -6.80
CA SER A 66 8.57 19.58 -7.61
C SER A 66 8.26 19.86 -9.09
N VAL A 67 7.25 19.16 -9.66
CA VAL A 67 6.81 19.32 -11.05
C VAL A 67 6.19 20.70 -11.25
N LEU A 68 5.32 21.15 -10.34
CA LEU A 68 4.73 22.49 -10.40
C LEU A 68 5.81 23.58 -10.33
N ARG A 69 6.78 23.45 -9.41
CA ARG A 69 7.90 24.38 -9.29
C ARG A 69 8.74 24.41 -10.58
N ARG A 70 8.98 23.25 -11.19
CA ARG A 70 9.72 23.15 -12.45
C ARG A 70 8.97 23.85 -13.58
N TYR A 71 7.67 23.59 -13.74
CA TYR A 71 6.83 24.19 -14.76
C TYR A 71 6.78 25.71 -14.66
N LEU A 72 6.60 26.27 -13.46
CA LEU A 72 6.57 27.73 -13.26
C LEU A 72 7.90 28.39 -13.61
N ARG A 73 9.02 27.71 -13.31
CA ARG A 73 10.37 28.17 -13.65
C ARG A 73 10.63 28.14 -15.15
N GLU A 74 10.23 27.05 -15.82
CA GLU A 74 10.39 26.89 -17.28
C GLU A 74 9.58 27.92 -18.06
N ASN A 75 8.39 28.29 -17.58
CA ASN A 75 7.52 29.28 -18.22
C ASN A 75 7.81 30.74 -17.81
N GLN A 76 8.90 30.99 -17.06
CA GLN A 76 9.28 32.34 -16.61
C GLN A 76 8.12 33.10 -15.92
N VAL A 77 7.34 32.38 -15.11
CA VAL A 77 6.21 32.98 -14.40
C VAL A 77 6.73 33.94 -13.33
N ASP A 78 6.17 35.15 -13.29
CA ASP A 78 6.56 36.16 -12.31
C ASP A 78 6.45 35.64 -10.87
N ALA A 79 7.36 36.09 -10.00
CA ALA A 79 7.45 35.62 -8.63
C ALA A 79 6.17 35.92 -7.83
N THR A 80 5.50 37.04 -8.13
CA THR A 80 4.23 37.41 -7.49
C THR A 80 3.11 36.45 -7.86
N LEU A 81 3.02 36.04 -9.14
CA LEU A 81 2.03 35.09 -9.63
C LEU A 81 2.32 33.68 -9.11
N THR A 82 3.59 33.29 -9.05
CA THR A 82 4.04 32.02 -8.44
C THR A 82 3.61 31.89 -6.98
N GLY A 83 3.78 32.95 -6.18
CA GLY A 83 3.34 32.97 -4.78
C GLY A 83 1.83 32.83 -4.63
N ARG A 84 1.04 33.48 -5.50
CA ARG A 84 -0.43 33.35 -5.52
C ARG A 84 -0.88 31.94 -5.91
N ILE A 85 -0.23 31.34 -6.91
CA ILE A 85 -0.50 29.96 -7.32
C ILE A 85 -0.17 29.00 -6.18
N TRP A 86 0.97 29.17 -5.52
CA TRP A 86 1.38 28.31 -4.40
C TRP A 86 0.42 28.41 -3.21
N GLY A 87 0.05 29.64 -2.82
CA GLY A 87 -0.92 29.87 -1.75
C GLY A 87 -2.30 29.26 -2.05
N TRP A 88 -2.74 29.30 -3.31
CA TRP A 88 -3.99 28.64 -3.71
C TRP A 88 -3.90 27.11 -3.70
N VAL A 89 -2.77 26.55 -4.12
CA VAL A 89 -2.51 25.09 -4.13
C VAL A 89 -2.42 24.54 -2.71
N GLU A 90 -1.71 25.23 -1.81
CA GLU A 90 -1.50 24.80 -0.42
C GLU A 90 -2.78 24.93 0.44
N GLN A 91 -3.67 25.87 0.10
CA GLN A 91 -5.01 26.00 0.69
C GLN A 91 -6.00 24.91 0.23
N GLN A 92 -5.62 24.02 -0.69
CA GLN A 92 -6.44 22.89 -1.12
C GLN A 92 -5.88 21.52 -0.72
N PRO A 93 -5.69 21.23 0.58
CA PRO A 93 -5.13 19.95 1.03
C PRO A 93 -6.00 18.72 0.70
N ASN A 94 -7.23 18.90 0.20
CA ASN A 94 -8.19 17.80 0.00
C ASN A 94 -8.88 17.75 -1.38
N ARG A 95 -8.64 18.68 -2.31
CA ARG A 95 -9.26 18.63 -3.67
C ARG A 95 -8.51 17.73 -4.65
N PHE A 96 -7.24 17.42 -4.37
CA PHE A 96 -6.46 16.44 -5.14
C PHE A 96 -6.66 14.99 -4.66
N LYS A 97 -7.55 14.74 -3.68
CA LYS A 97 -8.33 13.49 -3.69
C LYS A 97 -9.20 13.58 -4.92
N ARG A 98 -8.65 13.16 -6.07
CA ARG A 98 -9.30 13.14 -7.37
C ARG A 98 -10.77 12.77 -7.14
N ARG A 99 -11.70 13.67 -7.46
CA ARG A 99 -13.03 13.22 -7.87
C ARG A 99 -12.74 12.28 -9.02
N THR A 100 -12.78 10.97 -8.76
CA THR A 100 -12.51 9.96 -9.77
C THR A 100 -13.53 10.23 -10.86
N HIS A 101 -13.06 10.69 -12.03
CA HIS A 101 -13.97 11.02 -13.11
C HIS A 101 -14.76 9.75 -13.44
N ALA A 102 -16.05 9.84 -13.73
CA ALA A 102 -16.88 8.65 -13.99
C ALA A 102 -16.27 7.75 -15.08
N THR A 103 -15.50 8.34 -15.99
CA THR A 103 -14.76 7.66 -17.06
C THR A 103 -13.58 6.81 -16.57
N ASP A 104 -12.96 7.15 -15.43
CA ASP A 104 -11.83 6.43 -14.83
C ASP A 104 -12.29 5.21 -14.01
N VAL A 105 -13.57 5.18 -13.60
CA VAL A 105 -14.17 4.06 -12.89
C VAL A 105 -14.73 3.07 -13.91
N LYS A 106 -13.89 2.11 -14.35
CA LYS A 106 -14.29 1.02 -15.27
C LYS A 106 -15.56 0.28 -14.82
N MET A 107 -15.85 0.27 -13.51
CA MET A 107 -17.05 -0.34 -12.92
C MET A 107 -18.34 0.38 -13.32
N ILE A 108 -18.32 1.71 -13.53
CA ILE A 108 -19.51 2.46 -13.99
C ILE A 108 -20.01 1.95 -15.34
N ARG A 109 -19.09 1.53 -16.23
CA ARG A 109 -19.44 0.93 -17.53
C ARG A 109 -20.13 -0.43 -17.43
N SER A 110 -20.00 -1.13 -16.30
CA SER A 110 -20.68 -2.40 -16.04
C SER A 110 -22.08 -2.24 -15.42
N LEU A 111 -22.43 -1.03 -14.97
CA LEU A 111 -23.77 -0.77 -14.45
C LEU A 111 -24.82 -0.70 -15.58
N PRO A 112 -26.05 -1.19 -15.34
CA PRO A 112 -27.19 -0.98 -16.24
C PRO A 112 -27.40 0.50 -16.56
N ARG A 113 -27.75 0.81 -17.81
CA ARG A 113 -27.89 2.18 -18.34
C ARG A 113 -28.79 3.10 -17.51
N LYS A 114 -29.80 2.54 -16.82
CA LYS A 114 -30.69 3.29 -15.92
C LYS A 114 -29.95 3.90 -14.73
N LEU A 115 -29.04 3.14 -14.11
CA LEU A 115 -28.25 3.58 -12.96
C LEU A 115 -27.11 4.52 -13.37
N GLN A 116 -26.63 4.45 -14.62
CA GLN A 116 -25.67 5.42 -15.15
C GLN A 116 -26.29 6.80 -15.33
N LEU A 117 -27.52 6.86 -15.87
CA LEU A 117 -28.25 8.11 -16.09
C LEU A 117 -28.59 8.80 -14.76
N GLU A 118 -29.03 8.03 -13.76
CA GLU A 118 -29.34 8.56 -12.42
C GLU A 118 -28.09 9.12 -11.70
N LEU A 119 -26.91 8.55 -11.98
CA LEU A 119 -25.63 9.04 -11.45
C LEU A 119 -25.13 10.31 -12.15
N GLU A 120 -25.55 10.55 -13.39
CA GLU A 120 -25.16 11.71 -14.19
C GLU A 120 -26.06 12.94 -13.91
N ASP A 121 -27.28 12.70 -13.42
CA ASP A 121 -28.25 13.72 -12.99
C ASP A 121 -28.04 14.25 -11.55
N THR A 122 -27.05 13.73 -10.81
CA THR A 122 -26.74 14.13 -9.41
C THR A 122 -25.46 14.97 -9.31
#